data_AF-A0A0S8KKW6-F1
#
_entry.id   AF-A0A0S8KKW6-F1
#
_cell.length_a   1.000
_cell.length_b   1.000
_cell.length_c   1.000
_cell.angle_alpha   90.00
_cell.angle_beta   90.00
_cell.angle_gamma   90.00
#
_symmetry.space_group_name_H-M   'P 1'
#
loop_
_entity.id
_entity.type
_entity.pdbx_description
1 polymer ?
#
loop_
_entity_poly.entity_id
_entity_poly.type
_entity_poly.pdbx_seq_one_letter_code
_entity_poly.pdbx_strand_id
1 'polypeptide(L)' 'FHGYGFFHSNGVAGREASHSGDGQGMNCHFKMFLDSGYTYAVLANYSQPSANIVANVIDQLISGSVVTK' A
#
# COMPACT_ATOMS: atom_id res chain seq x y z
N PHE A 1 -8.85 10.57 4.60
CA PHE A 1 -8.45 11.97 4.94
C PHE A 1 -7.07 12.23 4.32
N HIS A 2 -6.86 13.35 3.63
CA HIS A 2 -5.56 13.73 3.06
C HIS A 2 -4.85 14.73 3.98
N GLY A 3 -3.58 14.52 4.30
CA GLY A 3 -2.74 15.48 5.03
C GLY A 3 -1.26 15.30 4.66
N TYR A 4 -0.55 16.40 4.37
CA TYR A 4 0.87 16.39 4.00
C TYR A 4 1.23 15.44 2.83
N GLY A 5 0.32 15.24 1.89
CA GLY A 5 0.49 14.31 0.77
C GLY A 5 0.07 12.86 1.06
N PHE A 6 -0.31 12.50 2.28
CA PHE A 6 -0.69 11.13 2.61
C PHE A 6 -2.19 10.96 2.82
N PHE A 7 -2.70 9.82 2.37
CA PHE A 7 -4.00 9.29 2.77
C PHE A 7 -3.86 8.61 4.13
N HIS A 8 -4.73 8.97 5.08
CA HIS A 8 -4.81 8.33 6.38
C HIS A 8 -6.04 7.44 6.50
N SER A 9 -5.86 6.24 7.06
CA SER A 9 -6.91 5.25 7.33
C SER A 9 -6.60 4.45 8.60
N ASN A 10 -7.63 3.81 9.16
CA ASN A 10 -7.46 2.76 10.18
C ASN A 10 -7.69 1.42 9.48
N GLY A 11 -6.65 0.60 9.36
CA GLY A 11 -6.76 -0.74 8.81
C GLY A 11 -6.53 -1.82 9.86
N VAL A 12 -6.40 -3.05 9.40
CA VAL A 12 -6.30 -4.26 10.23
C VAL A 12 -5.13 -4.27 11.20
N ALA A 13 -4.06 -3.55 10.87
CA ALA A 13 -2.85 -3.45 11.68
C ALA A 13 -2.66 -2.08 12.33
N GLY A 14 -3.76 -1.33 12.50
CA GLY A 14 -3.80 -0.04 13.19
C GLY A 14 -3.87 1.15 12.24
N ARG A 15 -3.32 2.27 12.68
CA ARG A 15 -3.30 3.52 11.90
C ARG A 15 -2.31 3.42 10.75
N GLU A 16 -2.76 3.84 9.57
CA GLU A 16 -2.03 3.74 8.32
C GLU A 16 -1.92 5.11 7.64
N ALA A 17 -0.76 5.36 7.02
CA ALA A 17 -0.53 6.48 6.12
C ALA A 17 -0.03 5.93 4.77
N SER A 18 -0.66 6.32 3.66
CA SER A 18 -0.34 5.78 2.34
C SER A 18 -0.30 6.85 1.25
N HIS A 19 0.40 6.55 0.17
CA HIS A 19 0.37 7.30 -1.08
C HIS A 19 0.59 6.32 -2.23
N SER A 20 -0.15 6.49 -3.33
CA SER A 20 0.12 5.78 -4.58
C SER A 20 0.47 6.78 -5.68
N GLY A 21 1.23 6.33 -6.65
CA GLY A 21 1.58 7.14 -7.80
C GLY A 21 1.49 6.33 -9.07
N ASP A 22 1.18 7.03 -10.15
CA ASP A 22 1.15 6.52 -11.50
C ASP A 22 1.85 7.50 -12.43
N GLY A 23 2.39 6.97 -13.52
CA GLY A 23 3.09 7.73 -14.55
C GLY A 23 3.23 6.89 -15.80
N GLN A 24 3.73 7.48 -16.88
CA GLN A 24 3.90 6.84 -18.20
C GLN A 24 4.70 5.52 -18.10
N GLY A 25 4.02 4.38 -17.94
CA GLY A 25 4.63 3.06 -17.76
C GLY A 25 5.14 2.76 -16.34
N MET A 26 4.77 3.54 -15.32
CA MET A 26 5.20 3.37 -13.94
C MET A 26 4.01 3.34 -12.99
N ASN A 27 4.10 2.54 -11.94
CA ASN A 27 3.14 2.54 -10.84
C ASN A 27 3.87 2.29 -9.51
N CYS A 28 3.47 3.00 -8.46
CA CYS A 28 4.00 2.81 -7.13
C CYS A 28 2.91 2.81 -6.07
N HIS A 29 3.20 2.10 -4.97
CA HIS A 29 2.37 2.09 -3.77
C HIS A 29 3.26 2.19 -2.55
N PHE A 30 2.91 3.06 -1.62
CA PHE A 30 3.62 3.28 -0.36
C PHE A 30 2.64 3.23 0.79
N LYS A 31 2.99 2.51 1.86
CA LYS A 31 2.18 2.43 3.08
C LYS A 31 3.06 2.30 4.33
N MET A 32 2.77 3.13 5.33
CA MET A 32 3.32 3.10 6.67
C MET A 32 2.25 2.69 7.67
N PHE A 33 2.62 1.85 8.64
CA PHE A 33 1.78 1.46 9.75
C PHE A 33 2.30 2.13 11.02
N LEU A 34 1.59 3.18 11.45
CA LEU A 34 2.07 4.16 12.41
C LEU A 34 2.18 3.60 13.84
N ASP A 35 1.42 2.55 14.15
CA ASP A 35 1.37 1.96 15.49
C ASP A 35 2.41 0.85 15.68
N SER A 36 2.75 0.14 14.60
CA SER A 36 3.60 -1.04 14.59
C SER A 36 4.99 -0.79 14.01
N GLY A 37 5.21 0.37 13.39
CA GLY A 37 6.53 0.85 12.96
C GLY A 37 7.07 0.19 11.68
N TYR A 38 6.24 -0.58 10.95
CA TYR A 38 6.66 -1.14 9.67
C TYR A 38 6.12 -0.34 8.48
N THR A 39 6.86 -0.40 7.38
CA THR A 39 6.59 0.33 6.15
C THR A 39 6.91 -0.56 4.98
N TYR A 40 6.10 -0.48 3.92
CA TYR A 40 6.43 -1.10 2.65
C TYR A 40 6.26 -0.12 1.50
N ALA A 41 7.03 -0.36 0.45
CA ALA A 41 6.93 0.35 -0.82
C ALA A 41 7.01 -0.67 -1.95
N VAL A 42 6.14 -0.51 -2.94
CA VAL A 42 6.12 -1.29 -4.18
C VAL A 42 6.38 -0.33 -5.32
N LEU A 43 7.37 -0.66 -6.17
CA LEU A 43 7.70 0.07 -7.38
C LEU A 43 7.59 -0.89 -8.56
N ALA A 44 6.85 -0.50 -9.58
CA ALA A 44 6.66 -1.29 -10.78
C ALA A 44 6.93 -0.44 -12.04
N ASN A 45 7.63 -1.04 -12.99
CA ASN A 45 7.90 -0.52 -14.33
C ASN A 45 6.81 -0.91 -15.33
N TYR A 46 5.57 -1.00 -14.84
CA TYR A 46 4.38 -1.20 -15.63
C TYR A 46 3.31 -0.23 -15.11
N SER A 47 2.43 0.24 -16.00
CA SER A 47 1.28 1.07 -15.60
C SER A 47 0.40 0.37 -14.55
N GLN A 48 -0.48 1.16 -13.92
CA GLN A 48 -1.49 0.64 -12.99
C GLN A 48 -2.25 -0.55 -13.62
N PRO A 49 -2.60 -1.61 -12.85
CA PRO A 49 -2.53 -1.75 -11.39
C PRO A 49 -1.33 -2.55 -10.85
N SER A 50 -0.21 -2.57 -11.57
CA SER A 50 0.92 -3.47 -11.27
C SER A 50 1.43 -3.42 -9.82
N ALA A 51 1.64 -2.24 -9.24
CA ALA A 51 2.07 -2.10 -7.85
C ALA A 51 0.94 -2.40 -6.85
N ASN A 52 -0.31 -2.07 -7.20
CA ASN A 52 -1.49 -2.34 -6.37
C ASN A 52 -1.75 -3.84 -6.20
N ILE A 53 -1.44 -4.67 -7.20
CA ILE A 53 -1.57 -6.13 -7.11
C ILE A 53 -0.67 -6.66 -5.98
N VAL A 54 0.60 -6.27 -5.97
CA VAL A 54 1.56 -6.71 -4.94
C VAL A 54 1.19 -6.13 -3.57
N ALA A 55 0.77 -4.86 -3.51
CA ALA A 55 0.32 -4.23 -2.27
C ALA A 55 -0.86 -4.98 -1.63
N ASN A 56 -1.83 -5.43 -2.44
CA ASN A 56 -2.97 -6.23 -1.97
C ASN A 56 -2.51 -7.56 -1.34
N VAL A 57 -1.56 -8.26 -1.97
CA VAL A 57 -1.02 -9.50 -1.39
C VAL A 57 -0.32 -9.23 -0.05
N ILE A 58 0.46 -8.15 0.05
CA ILE A 58 1.11 -7.75 1.31
C ILE A 58 0.06 -7.44 2.38
N ASP A 59 -0.99 -6.68 2.05
CA ASP A 59 -2.09 -6.36 2.96
C ASP A 59 -2.84 -7.63 3.44
N GLN A 60 -3.02 -8.62 2.57
CA GLN A 60 -3.60 -9.91 2.94
C GLN A 60 -2.71 -10.68 3.92
N LEU A 61 -1.40 -10.72 3.68
CA LEU A 61 -0.43 -11.36 4.58
C LEU A 61 -0.40 -10.70 5.96
N ILE A 62 -0.47 -9.37 6.01
CA ILE A 62 -0.52 -8.59 7.25
C ILE A 62 -1.82 -8.84 8.02
N SER A 63 -2.95 -8.86 7.32
CA SER A 63 -4.27 -9.03 7.94
C SER A 63 -4.57 -10.45 8.38
N GLY A 64 -3.73 -11.43 8.01
CA GLY A 64 -4.01 -12.85 8.20
C GLY A 64 -5.17 -13.36 7.34
N SER A 65 -5.60 -12.60 6.33
CA SER A 65 -6.62 -13.03 5.37
C SER A 65 -6.01 -14.02 4.37
N VAL A 66 -6.74 -15.09 4.06
CA VAL A 66 -6.28 -16.13 3.13
C VAL A 66 -6.03 -15.54 1.75
N VAL A 67 -4.82 -15.72 1.21
CA VAL A 67 -4.47 -15.37 -0.17
C VAL A 67 -5.12 -16.38 -1.12
N THR A 68 -6.32 -16.08 -1.61
CA THR A 68 -6.93 -16.87 -2.70
C THR A 68 -6.34 -16.43 -4.05
N LYS A 69 -5.77 -17.41 -4.77
CA LYS A 69 -5.24 -17.27 -6.13
C LYS A 69 -6.33 -17.01 -7.16
#